data_AF-A0A841LVJ1-F1
#
_entry.id   AF-A0A841LVJ1-F1
#
_cell.length_a   1.000
_cell.length_b   1.000
_cell.length_c   1.000
_cell.angle_alpha   90.00
_cell.angle_beta   90.00
_cell.angle_gamma   90.00
#
_symmetry.space_group_name_H-M   'P 1'
#
loop_
_entity.id
_entity.type
_entity.pdbx_description
1 polymer ?
#
loop_
_entity_poly.entity_id
_entity_poly.type
_entity_poly.pdbx_seq_one_letter_code
_entity_poly.pdbx_strand_id
1 'polypeptide(L)'
;MMQDKNPLLVIDKVETYYGNICALKGIDMVVNEGEIVTLIGANGAGKSTLMMTIFGMPRARTGRVIFDGQDITNMQPHLIAHLRIAQSPEGRRIFPRMTVYENLQMGASLDNQQFFEEDVALMFELFPRLKERMHQRGGTLSGGEQQMLAIARALMARPRLLLLDEPSLGLAPLIVKQIFEAIKELNRTRGLTVFLVEQNAFGALKLADRGYVMVNGSITMSGTGTDLLANPEVRAAYLEGGRH
;
A
#
# COMPACT_ATOMS: atom_id res chain seq x y z
N MET A 1 -2.78 15.85 23.02
CA MET A 1 -2.06 16.75 22.10
C MET A 1 -1.61 15.92 20.91
N MET A 2 -2.34 15.99 19.80
CA MET A 2 -1.86 15.45 18.52
C MET A 2 -0.71 16.38 18.12
N GLN A 3 0.53 15.88 18.10
CA GLN A 3 1.61 16.58 17.42
C GLN A 3 1.18 16.71 15.95
N ASP A 4 1.23 17.93 15.41
CA ASP A 4 1.06 18.17 13.98
C ASP A 4 2.13 17.37 13.24
N LYS A 5 1.80 16.14 12.85
CA LYS A 5 2.68 15.32 12.02
C LYS A 5 2.78 15.99 10.65
N ASN A 6 3.99 16.16 10.14
CA ASN A 6 4.19 16.70 8.80
C ASN A 6 3.52 15.80 7.75
N PRO A 7 2.75 16.36 6.81
CA PRO A 7 2.13 15.59 5.74
C PRO A 7 3.21 15.10 4.78
N LEU A 8 3.38 13.78 4.66
CA LEU A 8 4.31 13.17 3.73
C LEU A 8 3.71 13.07 2.32
N LEU A 9 2.42 12.76 2.21
CA LEU A 9 1.68 12.75 0.95
C LEU A 9 0.42 13.61 1.09
N VAL A 10 0.20 14.51 0.13
CA VAL A 10 -1.02 15.30 0.00
C VAL A 10 -1.60 15.08 -1.40
N ILE A 11 -2.87 14.69 -1.43
CA ILE A 11 -3.71 14.64 -2.63
C ILE A 11 -4.67 15.81 -2.52
N ASP A 12 -4.57 16.76 -3.44
CA ASP A 12 -5.33 18.02 -3.43
C ASP A 12 -6.18 18.11 -4.69
N LYS A 13 -7.50 17.95 -4.54
CA LYS A 13 -8.50 18.04 -5.63
C LYS A 13 -8.18 17.18 -6.86
N VAL A 14 -7.62 15.99 -6.68
CA VAL A 14 -7.20 15.15 -7.81
C VAL A 14 -8.38 14.58 -8.58
N GLU A 15 -8.42 14.82 -9.88
CA GLU A 15 -9.29 14.11 -10.82
C GLU A 15 -8.48 13.32 -11.83
N THR A 16 -8.92 12.08 -12.09
CA THR A 16 -8.24 11.14 -12.99
C THR A 16 -9.26 10.50 -13.91
N TYR A 17 -8.91 10.38 -15.19
CA TYR A 17 -9.80 9.94 -16.25
C TYR A 17 -9.23 8.76 -17.03
N TYR A 18 -10.11 7.86 -17.46
CA TYR A 18 -9.86 6.90 -18.53
C TYR A 18 -10.70 7.30 -19.74
N GLY A 19 -10.08 7.95 -20.72
CA GLY A 19 -10.80 8.58 -21.82
C GLY A 19 -11.78 9.63 -21.31
N ASN A 20 -13.08 9.38 -21.50
CA ASN A 20 -14.16 10.26 -21.05
C ASN A 20 -14.74 9.90 -19.67
N ILE A 21 -14.29 8.79 -19.07
CA ILE A 21 -14.79 8.31 -17.78
C ILE A 21 -13.96 8.92 -16.67
N CYS A 22 -14.59 9.72 -15.81
CA CYS A 22 -13.97 10.27 -14.61
C CYS A 22 -13.94 9.21 -13.50
N ALA A 23 -12.76 8.66 -13.22
CA ALA A 23 -12.54 7.61 -12.23
C ALA A 23 -12.29 8.17 -10.83
N LEU A 24 -11.60 9.33 -10.72
CA LEU A 24 -11.42 10.08 -9.48
C LEU A 24 -12.03 11.46 -9.64
N LYS A 25 -12.85 11.90 -8.70
CA LYS A 25 -13.70 13.09 -8.77
C LYS A 25 -13.35 14.07 -7.64
N GLY A 26 -12.18 14.68 -7.73
CA GLY A 26 -11.72 15.71 -6.79
C GLY A 26 -11.36 15.13 -5.43
N ILE A 27 -10.40 14.21 -5.41
CA ILE A 27 -9.93 13.54 -4.18
C ILE A 27 -9.10 14.50 -3.34
N ASP A 28 -9.46 14.61 -2.06
CA ASP A 28 -8.66 15.27 -1.02
C ASP A 28 -8.24 14.24 0.04
N MET A 29 -6.94 14.04 0.22
CA MET A 29 -6.41 13.04 1.15
C MET A 29 -5.03 13.44 1.66
N VAL A 30 -4.72 13.10 2.91
CA VAL A 30 -3.39 13.33 3.50
C VAL A 30 -2.90 12.03 4.13
N VAL A 31 -1.60 11.75 3.98
CA VAL A 31 -0.88 10.71 4.72
C VAL A 31 0.29 11.38 5.43
N ASN A 32 0.29 11.32 6.76
CA ASN A 32 1.35 11.91 7.56
C ASN A 32 2.53 10.94 7.71
N GLU A 33 3.73 11.48 7.96
CA GLU A 33 4.91 10.64 8.16
C GLU A 33 4.73 9.67 9.36
N GLY A 34 5.11 8.41 9.16
CA GLY A 34 4.96 7.33 10.12
C GLY A 34 3.50 6.96 10.44
N GLU A 35 2.54 7.37 9.62
CA GLU A 35 1.12 6.99 9.73
C GLU A 35 0.81 5.75 8.88
N ILE A 36 -0.06 4.89 9.37
CA ILE A 36 -0.75 3.89 8.55
C ILE A 36 -2.12 4.45 8.18
N VAL A 37 -2.29 4.85 6.92
CA VAL A 37 -3.57 5.29 6.37
C VAL A 37 -4.16 4.20 5.49
N THR A 38 -5.46 3.93 5.65
CA THR A 38 -6.17 3.02 4.75
C THR A 38 -7.25 3.71 3.92
N LEU A 39 -7.43 3.23 2.69
CA LEU A 39 -8.55 3.57 1.83
C LEU A 39 -9.39 2.32 1.61
N ILE A 40 -10.64 2.36 2.08
CA ILE A 40 -11.61 1.28 1.92
C ILE A 40 -12.70 1.68 0.92
N GLY A 41 -13.27 0.70 0.24
CA GLY A 41 -14.34 0.91 -0.71
C GLY A 41 -14.61 -0.33 -1.57
N ALA A 42 -15.79 -0.36 -2.19
CA ALA A 42 -16.18 -1.46 -3.07
C ALA A 42 -15.26 -1.60 -4.29
N ASN A 43 -15.36 -2.72 -5.00
CA ASN A 43 -14.66 -2.91 -6.25
C ASN A 43 -15.15 -1.90 -7.28
N GLY A 44 -14.21 -1.28 -8.02
CA GLY A 44 -14.52 -0.19 -8.94
C GLY A 44 -14.74 1.18 -8.28
N ALA A 45 -14.57 1.33 -6.96
CA ALA A 45 -14.72 2.63 -6.30
C ALA A 45 -13.67 3.68 -6.70
N GLY A 46 -12.54 3.28 -7.30
CA GLY A 46 -11.43 4.16 -7.71
C GLY A 46 -10.13 3.97 -6.93
N LYS A 47 -10.06 2.99 -6.01
CA LYS A 47 -8.93 2.80 -5.09
C LYS A 47 -7.59 2.55 -5.81
N SER A 48 -7.54 1.56 -6.68
CA SER A 48 -6.34 1.25 -7.47
C SER A 48 -6.00 2.38 -8.45
N THR A 49 -7.01 3.10 -8.97
CA THR A 49 -6.79 4.30 -9.79
C THR A 49 -6.07 5.39 -9.00
N LEU A 50 -6.44 5.64 -7.74
CA LEU A 50 -5.72 6.59 -6.89
C LEU A 50 -4.27 6.16 -6.65
N MET A 51 -4.02 4.89 -6.33
CA MET A 51 -2.64 4.38 -6.17
C MET A 51 -1.81 4.56 -7.45
N MET A 52 -2.38 4.21 -8.60
CA MET A 52 -1.76 4.37 -9.90
C MET A 52 -1.48 5.84 -10.25
N THR A 53 -2.40 6.74 -9.90
CA THR A 53 -2.22 8.19 -10.06
C THR A 53 -1.12 8.75 -9.15
N ILE A 54 -1.02 8.30 -7.91
CA ILE A 54 0.10 8.65 -7.01
C ILE A 54 1.43 8.23 -7.65
N PHE A 55 1.47 7.08 -8.31
CA PHE A 55 2.65 6.56 -9.01
C PHE A 55 2.83 7.11 -10.44
N GLY A 56 2.03 8.11 -10.83
CA GLY A 56 2.20 8.89 -12.07
C GLY A 56 1.51 8.33 -13.33
N MET A 57 0.79 7.22 -13.25
CA MET A 57 0.10 6.62 -14.42
C MET A 57 -1.16 5.85 -14.03
N PRO A 58 -2.38 6.32 -14.41
CA PRO A 58 -2.65 7.52 -15.20
C PRO A 58 -2.41 8.81 -14.40
N ARG A 59 -1.99 9.88 -15.08
CA ARG A 59 -1.77 11.19 -14.45
C ARG A 59 -3.09 11.83 -14.03
N ALA A 60 -3.01 12.62 -12.96
CA ALA A 60 -4.09 13.52 -12.59
C ALA A 60 -4.31 14.54 -13.72
N ARG A 61 -5.56 14.69 -14.17
CA ARG A 61 -5.96 15.71 -15.16
C ARG A 61 -6.07 17.09 -14.51
N THR A 62 -6.54 17.11 -13.26
CA THR A 62 -6.66 18.30 -12.41
C THR A 62 -6.22 17.94 -10.98
N GLY A 63 -5.96 18.96 -10.16
CA GLY A 63 -5.44 18.76 -8.81
C GLY A 63 -3.93 18.48 -8.77
N ARG A 64 -3.44 18.16 -7.58
CA ARG A 64 -2.01 17.95 -7.31
C ARG A 64 -1.76 16.73 -6.43
N VAL A 65 -0.68 16.03 -6.73
CA VAL A 65 -0.06 15.01 -5.86
C VAL A 65 1.24 15.60 -5.35
N ILE A 66 1.34 15.83 -4.05
CA ILE A 66 2.50 16.44 -3.39
C ILE A 66 3.10 15.40 -2.45
N PHE A 67 4.39 15.13 -2.59
CA PHE A 67 5.14 14.23 -1.74
C PHE A 67 6.29 14.99 -1.09
N ASP A 68 6.32 15.03 0.24
CA ASP A 68 7.35 15.73 1.03
C ASP A 68 7.55 17.20 0.60
N GLY A 69 6.43 17.90 0.36
CA GLY A 69 6.42 19.28 -0.14
C GLY A 69 6.74 19.45 -1.64
N GLN A 70 7.13 18.38 -2.34
CA GLN A 70 7.41 18.40 -3.77
C GLN A 70 6.18 17.99 -4.60
N ASP A 71 5.78 18.79 -5.57
CA ASP A 71 4.72 18.42 -6.52
C ASP A 71 5.23 17.33 -7.48
N ILE A 72 4.66 16.12 -7.38
CA ILE A 72 5.01 14.94 -8.19
C ILE A 72 3.98 14.64 -9.30
N THR A 73 2.96 15.48 -9.48
CA THR A 73 1.78 15.23 -10.34
C THR A 73 2.13 14.83 -11.77
N ASN A 74 3.17 15.44 -12.34
CA ASN A 74 3.59 15.23 -13.73
C ASN A 74 4.90 14.45 -13.87
N MET A 75 5.43 13.90 -12.78
CA MET A 75 6.67 13.12 -12.82
C MET A 75 6.48 11.78 -13.52
N GLN A 76 7.58 11.25 -14.05
CA GLN A 76 7.59 9.91 -14.61
C GLN A 76 7.65 8.87 -13.49
N PRO A 77 6.99 7.69 -13.61
CA PRO A 77 6.93 6.69 -12.54
C PRO A 77 8.30 6.27 -11.99
N HIS A 78 9.30 6.17 -12.86
CA HIS A 78 10.65 5.81 -12.41
C HIS A 78 11.27 6.89 -11.52
N LEU A 79 11.02 8.19 -11.77
CA LEU A 79 11.49 9.29 -10.92
C LEU A 79 10.75 9.30 -9.58
N ILE A 80 9.44 9.01 -9.59
CA ILE A 80 8.64 8.88 -8.36
C ILE A 80 9.19 7.74 -7.49
N ALA A 81 9.58 6.61 -8.08
CA ALA A 81 10.22 5.51 -7.34
C ALA A 81 11.53 5.94 -6.65
N HIS A 82 12.33 6.81 -7.28
CA HIS A 82 13.56 7.34 -6.67
C HIS A 82 13.29 8.26 -5.46
N LEU A 83 12.08 8.80 -5.31
CA LEU A 83 11.64 9.51 -4.11
C LEU A 83 11.32 8.58 -2.93
N ARG A 84 11.64 7.28 -3.03
CA ARG A 84 11.37 6.25 -2.02
C ARG A 84 9.88 6.02 -1.80
N ILE A 85 9.10 6.10 -2.87
CA ILE A 85 7.74 5.58 -2.93
C ILE A 85 7.82 4.19 -3.55
N ALA A 86 7.46 3.16 -2.81
CA ALA A 86 7.42 1.78 -3.30
C ALA A 86 5.99 1.25 -3.32
N GLN A 87 5.68 0.42 -4.31
CA GLN A 87 4.36 -0.19 -4.44
C GLN A 87 4.47 -1.73 -4.44
N SER A 88 3.62 -2.37 -3.63
CA SER A 88 3.25 -3.77 -3.82
C SER A 88 1.85 -3.81 -4.45
N PRO A 89 1.75 -4.02 -5.78
CA PRO A 89 0.47 -3.98 -6.49
C PRO A 89 -0.35 -5.27 -6.28
N GLU A 90 -1.62 -5.20 -6.66
CA GLU A 90 -2.53 -6.35 -6.67
C GLU A 90 -1.98 -7.47 -7.59
N GLY A 91 -2.28 -8.72 -7.23
CA GLY A 91 -1.91 -9.89 -8.02
C GLY A 91 -0.47 -10.37 -7.79
N ARG A 92 0.17 -9.92 -6.70
CA ARG A 92 1.50 -10.37 -6.20
C ARG A 92 2.68 -9.98 -7.12
N ARG A 93 2.49 -9.84 -8.44
CA ARG A 93 3.43 -9.34 -9.47
C ARG A 93 4.92 -9.60 -9.21
N ILE A 94 5.27 -10.77 -8.70
CA ILE A 94 6.66 -11.22 -8.51
C ILE A 94 7.28 -11.61 -9.85
N PHE A 95 8.59 -11.84 -9.88
CA PHE A 95 9.27 -12.46 -11.02
C PHE A 95 9.26 -13.98 -10.85
N PRO A 96 8.33 -14.72 -11.50
CA PRO A 96 8.07 -16.12 -11.16
C PRO A 96 9.20 -17.09 -11.52
N ARG A 97 10.03 -16.70 -12.51
CA ARG A 97 11.17 -17.50 -12.97
C ARG A 97 12.43 -17.28 -12.13
N MET A 98 12.48 -16.20 -11.36
CA MET A 98 13.54 -15.88 -10.42
C MET A 98 13.29 -16.57 -9.08
N THR A 99 14.36 -16.86 -8.35
CA THR A 99 14.32 -17.31 -6.96
C THR A 99 13.78 -16.24 -6.02
N VAL A 100 13.42 -16.61 -4.79
CA VAL A 100 13.08 -15.66 -3.73
C VAL A 100 14.21 -14.64 -3.54
N TYR A 101 15.46 -15.12 -3.46
CA TYR A 101 16.62 -14.26 -3.29
C TYR A 101 16.81 -13.25 -4.44
N GLU A 102 16.71 -13.73 -5.68
CA GLU A 102 16.79 -12.88 -6.89
C GLU A 102 15.64 -11.85 -6.93
N ASN A 103 14.43 -12.22 -6.50
CA ASN A 103 13.32 -11.28 -6.40
C ASN A 103 13.63 -10.13 -5.42
N LEU A 104 14.20 -10.44 -4.24
CA LEU A 104 14.62 -9.42 -3.28
C LEU A 104 15.74 -8.54 -3.86
N GLN A 105 16.69 -9.14 -4.60
CA GLN A 105 17.77 -8.41 -5.25
C GLN A 105 17.26 -7.36 -6.24
N MET A 106 16.21 -7.67 -7.01
CA MET A 106 15.60 -6.71 -7.93
C MET A 106 15.02 -5.48 -7.20
N GLY A 107 14.55 -5.66 -5.96
CA GLY A 107 13.99 -4.58 -5.14
C GLY A 107 15.05 -3.62 -4.57
N ALA A 108 16.29 -4.09 -4.41
CA ALA A 108 17.42 -3.30 -3.88
C ALA A 108 18.17 -2.48 -4.95
N SER A 109 17.59 -2.34 -6.15
CA SER A 109 18.27 -1.75 -7.31
C SER A 109 18.51 -0.24 -7.20
N LEU A 110 17.70 0.50 -6.43
CA LEU A 110 17.83 1.96 -6.27
C LEU A 110 19.15 2.38 -5.60
N ASP A 111 19.69 1.54 -4.71
CA ASP A 111 20.93 1.81 -3.97
C ASP A 111 22.12 1.02 -4.52
N ASN A 112 22.05 0.52 -5.76
CA ASN A 112 23.06 -0.37 -6.34
C ASN A 112 23.43 -1.54 -5.40
N GLN A 113 22.44 -2.05 -4.64
CA GLN A 113 22.59 -3.14 -3.68
C GLN A 113 23.52 -2.85 -2.48
N GLN A 114 23.81 -1.58 -2.18
CA GLN A 114 24.71 -1.17 -1.08
C GLN A 114 24.36 -1.81 0.28
N PHE A 115 23.06 -1.94 0.58
CA PHE A 115 22.58 -2.45 1.87
C PHE A 115 21.90 -3.82 1.76
N PHE A 116 22.13 -4.54 0.66
CA PHE A 116 21.35 -5.70 0.29
C PHE A 116 21.33 -6.80 1.36
N GLU A 117 22.49 -7.17 1.91
CA GLU A 117 22.57 -8.24 2.92
C GLU A 117 21.82 -7.89 4.22
N GLU A 118 21.88 -6.62 4.66
CA GLU A 118 21.14 -6.13 5.83
C GLU A 118 19.64 -6.20 5.58
N ASP A 119 19.20 -5.74 4.41
CA ASP A 119 17.78 -5.69 4.06
C ASP A 119 17.20 -7.09 3.84
N VAL A 120 17.96 -8.01 3.22
CA VAL A 120 17.54 -9.42 3.10
C VAL A 120 17.42 -10.09 4.45
N ALA A 121 18.36 -9.86 5.37
CA ALA A 121 18.30 -10.40 6.72
C ALA A 121 17.01 -9.96 7.44
N LEU A 122 16.68 -8.66 7.36
CA LEU A 122 15.43 -8.13 7.88
C LEU A 122 14.20 -8.77 7.22
N MET A 123 14.19 -8.92 5.89
CA MET A 123 13.05 -9.55 5.20
C MET A 123 12.85 -11.00 5.63
N PHE A 124 13.93 -11.72 5.93
CA PHE A 124 13.88 -13.08 6.44
C PHE A 124 13.47 -13.17 7.91
N GLU A 125 13.71 -12.13 8.71
CA GLU A 125 13.15 -12.04 10.06
C GLU A 125 11.64 -11.79 10.03
N LEU A 126 11.18 -10.86 9.19
CA LEU A 126 9.76 -10.52 9.03
C LEU A 126 8.96 -11.66 8.37
N PHE A 127 9.57 -12.33 7.39
CA PHE A 127 8.95 -13.43 6.64
C PHE A 127 9.84 -14.69 6.66
N PRO A 128 9.88 -15.46 7.76
CA PRO A 128 10.73 -16.64 7.88
C PRO A 128 10.50 -17.69 6.78
N ARG A 129 9.27 -17.78 6.25
CA ARG A 129 8.94 -18.65 5.11
C ARG A 129 9.73 -18.34 3.85
N LEU A 130 10.10 -17.08 3.62
CA LEU A 130 10.95 -16.69 2.50
C LEU A 130 12.39 -17.17 2.70
N LYS A 131 12.90 -17.17 3.94
CA LYS A 131 14.23 -17.69 4.28
C LYS A 131 14.35 -19.19 4.00
N GLU A 132 13.37 -19.96 4.47
CA GLU A 132 13.27 -21.41 4.24
C GLU A 132 13.30 -21.75 2.73
N ARG A 133 12.86 -20.82 1.89
CA ARG A 133 12.65 -20.98 0.45
C ARG A 133 13.51 -20.06 -0.39
N MET A 134 14.62 -19.54 0.15
CA MET A 134 15.40 -18.48 -0.51
C MET A 134 15.88 -18.85 -1.92
N HIS A 135 16.16 -20.13 -2.17
CA HIS A 135 16.58 -20.65 -3.49
C HIS A 135 15.43 -21.18 -4.35
N GLN A 136 14.20 -21.21 -3.83
CA GLN A 136 13.03 -21.68 -4.56
C GLN A 136 12.56 -20.61 -5.56
N ARG A 137 12.16 -21.02 -6.76
CA ARG A 137 11.55 -20.12 -7.76
C ARG A 137 10.24 -19.54 -7.25
N GLY A 138 10.06 -18.24 -7.38
CA GLY A 138 8.91 -17.51 -6.86
C GLY A 138 7.56 -18.03 -7.39
N GLY A 139 7.53 -18.47 -8.66
CA GLY A 139 6.31 -19.02 -9.27
C GLY A 139 5.82 -20.34 -8.65
N THR A 140 6.66 -21.02 -7.86
CA THR A 140 6.32 -22.29 -7.19
C THR A 140 5.91 -22.12 -5.73
N LEU A 141 5.92 -20.88 -5.23
CA LEU A 141 5.45 -20.55 -3.89
C LEU A 141 3.92 -20.59 -3.81
N SER A 142 3.37 -20.80 -2.61
CA SER A 142 1.94 -20.61 -2.37
C SER A 142 1.54 -19.15 -2.55
N GLY A 143 0.25 -18.88 -2.77
CA GLY A 143 -0.24 -17.51 -2.96
C GLY A 143 0.11 -16.55 -1.82
N GLY A 144 0.09 -17.03 -0.58
CA GLY A 144 0.49 -16.24 0.59
C GLY A 144 1.98 -15.90 0.61
N GLU A 145 2.83 -16.85 0.27
CA GLU A 145 4.28 -16.65 0.19
C GLU A 145 4.66 -15.74 -0.99
N GLN A 146 3.95 -15.84 -2.12
CA GLN A 146 4.11 -14.89 -3.22
C GLN A 146 3.74 -13.47 -2.79
N GLN A 147 2.70 -13.29 -1.96
CA GLN A 147 2.35 -11.98 -1.41
C GLN A 147 3.44 -11.46 -0.46
N MET A 148 3.94 -12.30 0.45
CA MET A 148 5.06 -11.94 1.32
C MET A 148 6.27 -11.52 0.49
N LEU A 149 6.60 -12.25 -0.58
CA LEU A 149 7.71 -11.90 -1.47
C LEU A 149 7.48 -10.57 -2.19
N ALA A 150 6.25 -10.29 -2.63
CA ALA A 150 5.90 -9.04 -3.29
C ALA A 150 6.13 -7.83 -2.36
N ILE A 151 5.67 -7.93 -1.11
CA ILE A 151 5.82 -6.90 -0.08
C ILE A 151 7.30 -6.77 0.31
N ALA A 152 7.98 -7.89 0.57
CA ALA A 152 9.39 -7.90 0.90
C ALA A 152 10.24 -7.23 -0.18
N ARG A 153 10.00 -7.54 -1.46
CA ARG A 153 10.67 -6.89 -2.59
C ARG A 153 10.42 -5.38 -2.63
N ALA A 154 9.20 -4.91 -2.32
CA ALA A 154 8.93 -3.48 -2.25
C ALA A 154 9.68 -2.80 -1.08
N LEU A 155 9.82 -3.50 0.05
CA LEU A 155 10.57 -3.02 1.22
C LEU A 155 12.09 -2.95 0.98
N MET A 156 12.64 -3.80 0.10
CA MET A 156 14.05 -3.73 -0.29
C MET A 156 14.46 -2.37 -0.89
N ALA A 157 13.50 -1.57 -1.37
CA ALA A 157 13.74 -0.22 -1.88
C ALA A 157 13.93 0.82 -0.76
N ARG A 158 13.88 0.42 0.52
CA ARG A 158 13.88 1.29 1.71
C ARG A 158 12.89 2.45 1.58
N PRO A 159 11.59 2.16 1.36
CA PRO A 159 10.61 3.20 1.08
C PRO A 159 10.37 4.11 2.28
N ARG A 160 10.19 5.40 2.01
CA ARG A 160 9.57 6.36 2.95
C ARG A 160 8.06 6.21 3.00
N LEU A 161 7.47 5.84 1.85
CA LEU A 161 6.05 5.55 1.69
C LEU A 161 5.86 4.21 0.98
N LEU A 162 5.24 3.26 1.67
CA LEU A 162 4.84 1.97 1.11
C LEU A 162 3.37 1.99 0.71
N LEU A 163 3.10 1.76 -0.57
CA LEU A 163 1.77 1.64 -1.14
C LEU A 163 1.41 0.14 -1.27
N LEU A 164 0.31 -0.29 -0.63
CA LEU A 164 -0.15 -1.67 -0.67
C LEU A 164 -1.55 -1.77 -1.30
N ASP A 165 -1.68 -2.52 -2.39
CA ASP A 165 -2.94 -2.68 -3.13
C ASP A 165 -3.54 -4.06 -2.88
N GLU A 166 -4.61 -4.11 -2.09
CA GLU A 166 -5.36 -5.31 -1.70
C GLU A 166 -4.48 -6.50 -1.27
N PRO A 167 -3.53 -6.31 -0.33
CA PRO A 167 -2.58 -7.36 0.04
C PRO A 167 -3.24 -8.58 0.70
N SER A 168 -4.47 -8.45 1.20
CA SER A 168 -5.20 -9.57 1.80
C SER A 168 -5.97 -10.46 0.81
N LEU A 169 -6.12 -10.03 -0.45
CA LEU A 169 -7.04 -10.65 -1.40
C LEU A 169 -6.69 -12.13 -1.69
N GLY A 170 -7.66 -13.01 -1.44
CA GLY A 170 -7.54 -14.45 -1.71
C GLY A 170 -6.55 -15.18 -0.81
N LEU A 171 -6.20 -14.63 0.35
CA LEU A 171 -5.28 -15.24 1.31
C LEU A 171 -6.01 -15.82 2.52
N ALA A 172 -5.40 -16.84 3.13
CA ALA A 172 -5.89 -17.40 4.38
C ALA A 172 -5.77 -16.37 5.52
N PRO A 173 -6.71 -16.33 6.49
CA PRO A 173 -6.72 -15.33 7.57
C PRO A 173 -5.40 -15.23 8.36
N LEU A 174 -4.72 -16.37 8.58
CA LEU A 174 -3.44 -16.41 9.26
C LEU A 174 -2.34 -15.66 8.50
N ILE A 175 -2.33 -15.76 7.16
CA ILE A 175 -1.36 -15.06 6.31
C ILE A 175 -1.61 -13.55 6.33
N VAL A 176 -2.88 -13.14 6.25
CA VAL A 176 -3.26 -11.72 6.34
C VAL A 176 -2.81 -11.12 7.67
N LYS A 177 -3.03 -11.84 8.77
CA LYS A 177 -2.58 -11.44 10.11
C LYS A 177 -1.06 -11.26 10.16
N GLN A 178 -0.30 -12.23 9.65
CA GLN A 178 1.17 -12.15 9.62
C GLN A 178 1.68 -10.94 8.82
N ILE A 179 1.08 -10.67 7.65
CA ILE A 179 1.43 -9.51 6.82
C ILE A 179 1.17 -8.20 7.59
N PHE A 180 0.00 -8.05 8.18
CA PHE A 180 -0.34 -6.84 8.93
C PHE A 180 0.48 -6.66 10.21
N GLU A 181 0.86 -7.74 10.89
CA GLU A 181 1.79 -7.71 12.02
C GLU A 181 3.18 -7.20 11.59
N ALA A 182 3.73 -7.73 10.49
CA ALA A 182 5.01 -7.28 9.95
C ALA A 182 4.99 -5.78 9.55
N ILE A 183 3.90 -5.33 8.92
CA ILE A 183 3.72 -3.91 8.57
C ILE A 183 3.65 -3.03 9.82
N LYS A 184 2.89 -3.46 10.83
CA LYS A 184 2.77 -2.72 12.09
C LYS A 184 4.11 -2.64 12.84
N GLU A 185 4.87 -3.72 12.82
CA GLU A 185 6.20 -3.78 13.41
C GLU A 185 7.16 -2.80 12.73
N LEU A 186 7.21 -2.78 11.39
CA LEU A 186 8.02 -1.84 10.63
C LEU A 186 7.61 -0.39 10.85
N ASN A 187 6.31 -0.10 10.87
CA ASN A 187 5.81 1.23 11.20
C ASN A 187 6.28 1.67 12.60
N ARG A 188 6.14 0.80 13.62
CA ARG A 188 6.51 1.11 15.01
C ARG A 188 8.02 1.25 15.21
N THR A 189 8.82 0.39 14.57
CA THR A 189 10.27 0.29 14.83
C THR A 189 11.11 1.17 13.92
N ARG A 190 10.66 1.41 12.69
CA ARG A 190 11.41 2.15 11.66
C ARG A 190 10.69 3.40 11.15
N GLY A 191 9.48 3.70 11.65
CA GLY A 191 8.71 4.87 11.22
C GLY A 191 8.17 4.76 9.79
N LEU A 192 8.02 3.54 9.27
CA LEU A 192 7.50 3.32 7.90
C LEU A 192 6.11 3.94 7.74
N THR A 193 5.94 4.83 6.75
CA THR A 193 4.63 5.35 6.35
C THR A 193 3.96 4.39 5.39
N VAL A 194 2.67 4.09 5.61
CA VAL A 194 1.95 3.10 4.81
C VAL A 194 0.63 3.68 4.31
N PHE A 195 0.39 3.54 3.01
CA PHE A 195 -0.93 3.75 2.42
C PHE A 195 -1.47 2.41 1.90
N LEU A 196 -2.54 1.93 2.54
CA LEU A 196 -3.12 0.62 2.33
C LEU A 196 -4.50 0.73 1.68
N VAL A 197 -4.66 0.19 0.48
CA VAL A 197 -5.96 0.01 -0.15
C VAL A 197 -6.48 -1.39 0.17
N GLU A 198 -7.72 -1.49 0.66
CA GLU A 198 -8.33 -2.77 0.99
C GLU A 198 -9.82 -2.81 0.65
N GLN A 199 -10.28 -3.97 0.15
CA GLN A 199 -11.71 -4.29 0.09
C GLN A 199 -12.18 -4.86 1.44
N ASN A 200 -11.33 -5.63 2.12
CA ASN A 200 -11.62 -6.18 3.44
C ASN A 200 -11.38 -5.12 4.52
N ALA A 201 -12.41 -4.30 4.76
CA ALA A 201 -12.31 -3.13 5.64
C ALA A 201 -11.94 -3.46 7.09
N PHE A 202 -12.35 -4.62 7.62
CA PHE A 202 -12.17 -4.93 9.05
C PHE A 202 -10.69 -4.98 9.46
N GLY A 203 -9.90 -5.76 8.73
CA GLY A 203 -8.47 -5.92 9.04
C GLY A 203 -7.69 -4.62 8.81
N ALA A 204 -8.01 -3.92 7.73
CA ALA A 204 -7.36 -2.67 7.34
C ALA A 204 -7.61 -1.55 8.37
N LEU A 205 -8.86 -1.33 8.76
CA LEU A 205 -9.23 -0.30 9.74
C LEU A 205 -8.70 -0.62 11.15
N LYS A 206 -8.59 -1.91 11.51
CA LYS A 206 -8.00 -2.31 12.79
C LYS A 206 -6.50 -2.03 12.87
N LEU A 207 -5.81 -2.06 11.72
CA LEU A 207 -4.39 -1.75 11.61
C LEU A 207 -4.14 -0.24 11.54
N ALA A 208 -5.00 0.49 10.83
CA ALA A 208 -4.78 1.88 10.45
C ALA A 208 -4.97 2.89 11.60
N ASP A 209 -4.15 3.93 11.59
CA ASP A 209 -4.34 5.12 12.43
C ASP A 209 -5.56 5.92 11.93
N ARG A 210 -5.68 6.05 10.60
CA ARG A 210 -6.73 6.79 9.91
C ARG A 210 -7.23 6.04 8.69
N GLY A 211 -8.52 6.17 8.41
CA GLY A 211 -9.14 5.61 7.23
C GLY A 211 -9.89 6.64 6.40
N TYR A 212 -10.06 6.31 5.13
CA TYR A 212 -10.90 7.01 4.16
C TYR A 212 -11.84 6.01 3.51
N VAL A 213 -13.10 6.41 3.30
CA VAL A 213 -14.11 5.61 2.59
C VAL A 213 -14.31 6.21 1.22
N MET A 214 -14.09 5.42 0.18
CA MET A 214 -14.26 5.81 -1.21
C MET A 214 -15.51 5.17 -1.82
N VAL A 215 -16.33 5.99 -2.47
CA VAL A 215 -17.51 5.58 -3.22
C VAL A 215 -17.51 6.29 -4.56
N ASN A 216 -17.54 5.53 -5.65
CA ASN A 216 -17.68 6.04 -7.03
C ASN A 216 -16.73 7.20 -7.39
N GLY A 217 -15.47 7.10 -6.97
CA GLY A 217 -14.42 8.07 -7.26
C GLY A 217 -14.37 9.28 -6.32
N SER A 218 -15.11 9.26 -5.20
CA SER A 218 -15.11 10.34 -4.20
C SER A 218 -14.88 9.80 -2.80
N ILE A 219 -14.21 10.56 -1.94
CA ILE A 219 -14.11 10.27 -0.51
C ILE A 219 -15.39 10.78 0.16
N THR A 220 -16.14 9.88 0.79
CA THR A 220 -17.41 10.20 1.46
C THR A 220 -17.28 10.30 2.97
N MET A 221 -16.26 9.66 3.56
CA MET A 221 -16.03 9.64 5.00
C MET A 221 -14.53 9.52 5.31
N SER A 222 -14.10 10.11 6.42
CA SER A 222 -12.77 9.92 6.98
C SER A 222 -12.81 9.98 8.50
N GLY A 223 -11.85 9.34 9.16
CA GLY A 223 -11.79 9.29 10.62
C GLY A 223 -10.70 8.34 11.09
N THR A 224 -10.55 8.17 12.40
CA THR A 224 -9.61 7.14 12.90
C THR A 224 -10.09 5.75 12.51
N GLY A 225 -9.17 4.78 12.45
CA GLY A 225 -9.54 3.39 12.20
C GLY A 225 -10.60 2.86 13.19
N THR A 226 -10.51 3.29 14.45
CA THR A 226 -11.45 2.92 15.51
C THR A 226 -12.84 3.54 15.30
N ASP A 227 -12.89 4.84 14.95
CA ASP A 227 -14.17 5.53 14.72
C ASP A 227 -14.91 4.95 13.51
N LEU A 228 -14.18 4.64 12.44
CA LEU A 228 -14.76 4.04 11.23
C LEU A 228 -15.23 2.61 11.48
N LEU A 229 -14.54 1.81 12.31
CA LEU A 229 -15.03 0.49 12.72
C LEU A 229 -16.32 0.54 13.54
N ALA A 230 -16.50 1.59 14.35
CA ALA A 230 -17.69 1.80 15.16
C ALA A 230 -18.85 2.42 14.36
N ASN A 231 -18.56 3.04 13.20
CA ASN A 231 -19.55 3.74 12.40
C ASN A 231 -20.62 2.78 11.82
N PRO A 232 -21.93 3.01 12.06
CA PRO A 232 -23.00 2.14 11.58
C PRO A 232 -23.06 1.99 10.05
N GLU A 233 -22.80 3.05 9.29
CA GLU A 233 -22.83 3.01 7.82
C GLU A 233 -21.68 2.16 7.28
N VAL A 234 -20.48 2.34 7.83
CA VAL A 234 -19.30 1.54 7.46
C VAL A 234 -19.51 0.07 7.81
N ARG A 235 -20.09 -0.20 8.99
CA ARG A 235 -20.41 -1.56 9.42
C ARG A 235 -21.41 -2.23 8.48
N ALA A 236 -22.52 -1.58 8.19
CA ALA A 236 -23.54 -2.09 7.30
C ALA A 236 -23.01 -2.34 5.87
N ALA A 237 -22.18 -1.42 5.35
CA ALA A 237 -21.68 -1.50 3.98
C ALA A 237 -20.50 -2.48 3.79
N TYR A 238 -19.62 -2.64 4.79
CA TYR A 238 -18.34 -3.32 4.61
C TYR A 238 -17.99 -4.40 5.64
N LEU A 239 -18.69 -4.47 6.79
CA LEU A 239 -18.32 -5.36 7.90
C LEU A 239 -19.38 -6.42 8.23
N GLU A 240 -20.66 -6.15 7.92
CA GLU A 240 -21.79 -7.03 8.24
C GLU A 240 -22.21 -7.94 7.06
N GLY A 241 -21.56 -7.78 5.90
CA GLY A 241 -21.75 -8.58 4.68
C GLY A 241 -21.13 -9.98 4.75
N GLY A 242 -21.74 -10.87 5.54
CA GLY A 242 -21.42 -12.30 5.62
C GLY A 242 -22.50 -13.17 6.28
N ARG A 243 -23.72 -12.65 6.44
CA ARG A 243 -24.91 -13.43 6.83
C ARG A 243 -26.03 -13.24 5.82
N HIS A 244 -25.89 -13.94 4.69
CA HIS A 244 -27.02 -14.51 3.95
C HIS A 244 -26.59 -15.87 3.42
#